data_AF-A0A9Q3KNQ4-F1
#
_entry.id   AF-A0A9Q3KNQ4-F1
#
_cell.length_a   1.000
_cell.length_b   1.000
_cell.length_c   1.000
_cell.angle_alpha   90.00
_cell.angle_beta   90.00
_cell.angle_gamma   90.00
#
_symmetry.space_group_name_H-M   'P 1'
#
loop_
_entity.id
_entity.type
_entity.pdbx_description
1 polymer ?
#
loop_
_entity_poly.entity_id
_entity_poly.type
_entity_poly.pdbx_seq_one_letter_code
_entity_poly.pdbx_strand_id
1 'polypeptide(L)'
;MAVLGSSLINLILKECHDSPFSGHLSEDRTREKVKTCIWWPMWEKDVSEYCKTCERCQKSNKFTGKRLGNIIKIQEPSRPWEIVHMDQVTGLPPGGDRSYNA
;
A
#
# COMPACT_ATOMS: atom_id res chain seq x y z
N MET A 1 16.59 27.97 -21.53
CA MET A 1 15.89 26.76 -21.04
C MET A 1 16.91 25.63 -21.04
N ALA A 2 17.16 24.99 -19.90
CA ALA A 2 18.12 23.88 -19.85
C ALA A 2 17.43 22.60 -20.36
N VAL A 3 18.02 21.96 -21.36
CA VAL A 3 17.62 20.61 -21.79
C VAL A 3 18.45 19.63 -20.97
N LEU A 4 17.86 19.09 -19.91
CA LEU A 4 18.53 18.09 -19.08
C LEU A 4 18.48 16.73 -19.79
N GLY A 5 19.58 15.98 -19.74
CA GLY A 5 19.60 14.60 -20.21
C GLY A 5 18.72 13.70 -19.33
N SER A 6 18.16 12.64 -19.92
CA SER A 6 17.32 11.66 -19.23
C SER A 6 18.01 11.01 -18.03
N SER A 7 19.33 10.82 -18.10
CA SER A 7 20.15 10.30 -17.00
C SER A 7 20.14 11.22 -15.77
N LEU A 8 20.23 12.53 -15.99
CA LEU A 8 20.23 13.52 -14.92
C LEU A 8 18.84 13.65 -14.28
N ILE A 9 17.78 13.63 -15.09
CA ILE A 9 16.39 13.63 -14.60
C ILE A 9 16.16 12.44 -13.68
N ASN A 10 16.56 11.23 -14.09
CA ASN A 10 16.42 10.03 -13.26
C ASN A 10 17.19 10.14 -11.94
N LEU A 11 18.40 10.71 -11.95
CA LEU A 11 19.18 10.93 -10.73
C LEU A 11 18.45 11.87 -9.76
N ILE A 12 17.91 12.98 -10.27
CA ILE A 12 17.16 13.96 -9.47
C ILE A 12 15.92 13.32 -8.86
N LEU A 13 15.15 12.56 -9.65
CA LEU A 13 13.95 11.87 -9.18
C LEU A 13 14.30 10.84 -8.10
N LYS A 14 15.38 10.08 -8.29
CA LYS A 14 15.89 9.13 -7.29
C LYS A 14 16.25 9.82 -5.98
N GLU A 15 16.98 10.93 -6.01
CA GLU A 15 17.31 11.65 -4.77
C GLU A 15 16.06 12.26 -4.10
N CYS A 16 15.10 12.74 -4.89
CA CYS A 16 13.89 13.34 -4.35
C CYS A 16 12.92 12.30 -3.77
N HIS A 17 12.91 11.07 -4.27
CA HIS A 17 11.96 10.03 -3.86
C HIS A 17 12.59 8.90 -3.03
N ASP A 18 13.70 8.31 -3.50
CA ASP A 18 14.30 7.08 -2.96
C ASP A 18 15.33 7.33 -1.85
N SER A 19 15.84 8.56 -1.73
CA SER A 19 16.84 8.89 -0.71
C SER A 19 16.35 8.50 0.69
N PRO A 20 17.22 7.98 1.59
CA PRO A 20 16.85 7.66 2.97
C PRO A 20 16.18 8.82 3.71
N PHE A 21 16.53 10.07 3.36
CA PHE A 21 15.94 11.28 3.93
C PHE A 21 14.59 11.67 3.30
N SER A 22 14.30 11.16 2.10
CA SER A 22 13.00 11.31 1.43
C SER A 22 12.04 10.20 1.85
N GLY A 23 12.53 8.98 2.04
CA GLY A 23 11.72 7.89 2.59
C GLY A 23 10.51 7.51 1.73
N HIS A 24 10.63 7.57 0.40
CA HIS A 24 9.53 7.29 -0.53
C HIS A 24 8.31 8.19 -0.32
N LEU A 25 8.56 9.51 -0.34
CA LEU A 25 7.54 10.55 -0.26
C LEU A 25 6.37 10.29 -1.21
N SER A 26 5.16 10.73 -0.82
CA SER A 26 4.01 10.75 -1.73
C SER A 26 4.33 11.55 -3.00
N GLU A 27 3.55 11.34 -4.07
CA GLU A 27 3.72 12.07 -5.34
C GLU A 27 3.72 13.59 -5.11
N ASP A 28 2.79 14.11 -4.31
CA ASP A 28 2.69 15.55 -4.02
C ASP A 28 3.92 16.08 -3.29
N ARG A 29 4.42 15.35 -2.28
CA ARG A 29 5.63 15.72 -1.53
C ARG A 29 6.88 15.63 -2.39
N THR A 30 6.95 14.63 -3.27
CA THR A 30 8.03 14.49 -4.24
C THR A 30 8.02 15.66 -5.22
N ARG A 31 6.84 16.09 -5.70
CA ARG A 31 6.69 17.28 -6.54
C ARG A 31 7.18 18.55 -5.85
N GLU A 32 6.77 18.77 -4.60
CA GLU A 32 7.22 19.92 -3.80
C GLU A 32 8.75 19.95 -3.72
N LYS A 33 9.39 18.80 -3.47
CA LYS A 33 10.84 18.71 -3.39
C LYS A 33 11.51 19.01 -4.74
N VAL A 34 11.05 18.39 -5.81
CA VAL A 34 11.59 18.61 -7.17
C VAL A 34 11.48 20.09 -7.57
N LYS A 35 10.34 20.74 -7.30
CA LYS A 35 10.11 22.17 -7.57
C LYS A 35 11.17 23.08 -6.95
N THR A 36 11.70 22.71 -5.78
CA THR A 36 12.73 23.52 -5.08
C THR A 36 14.13 23.37 -5.65
N CYS A 37 14.40 22.28 -6.39
CA CYS A 37 15.74 21.97 -6.88
C CYS A 37 15.96 22.46 -8.30
N ILE A 38 15.05 22.11 -9.22
CA ILE A 38 15.29 22.29 -10.66
C ILE A 38 13.99 22.19 -11.47
N TRP A 39 14.00 22.79 -12.66
CA TRP A 39 12.87 22.77 -13.59
C TRP A 39 13.28 22.24 -14.96
N TRP A 40 12.40 21.46 -15.59
CA TRP A 40 12.51 21.02 -16.98
C TRP A 40 11.12 20.84 -17.62
N PRO A 41 11.00 20.76 -18.96
CA PRO A 41 9.72 20.50 -19.61
C PRO A 41 9.12 19.17 -19.15
N MET A 42 7.82 19.16 -18.83
CA MET A 42 7.07 17.97 -18.40
C MET A 42 7.52 17.34 -17.07
N TRP A 43 8.28 18.06 -16.23
CA TRP A 43 8.78 17.55 -14.95
C TRP A 43 7.69 16.96 -14.03
N GLU A 44 6.49 17.53 -14.01
CA GLU A 44 5.37 17.01 -13.21
C GLU A 44 4.90 15.62 -13.66
N LYS A 45 4.98 15.35 -14.96
CA LYS A 45 4.64 14.06 -15.56
C LYS A 45 5.69 13.04 -15.18
N ASP A 46 6.97 13.39 -15.31
CA ASP A 46 8.08 12.49 -14.96
C ASP A 46 8.06 12.11 -13.48
N VAL A 47 7.76 13.06 -12.58
CA VAL A 47 7.57 12.77 -11.15
C VAL A 47 6.41 11.81 -10.92
N SER A 48 5.27 12.04 -11.58
CA SER A 48 4.10 11.16 -11.46
C SER A 48 4.41 9.75 -11.92
N GLU A 49 5.06 9.61 -13.07
CA GLU A 49 5.42 8.32 -13.66
C GLU A 49 6.44 7.57 -12.81
N TYR A 50 7.43 8.28 -12.26
CA TYR A 50 8.41 7.73 -11.33
C TYR A 50 7.77 7.20 -10.04
N CYS A 51 6.90 8.00 -9.40
CA CYS A 51 6.24 7.58 -8.15
C CYS A 51 5.28 6.41 -8.39
N LYS A 52 4.56 6.38 -9.52
CA LYS A 52 3.64 5.30 -9.89
C LYS A 52 4.37 3.98 -10.20
N THR A 53 5.59 4.05 -10.72
CA THR A 53 6.39 2.87 -11.09
C THR A 53 7.33 2.40 -9.98
N CYS A 54 7.44 3.14 -8.86
CA CYS A 54 8.26 2.73 -7.71
C CYS A 54 7.73 1.44 -7.06
N GLU A 55 8.46 0.34 -7.24
CA GLU A 55 8.08 -0.99 -6.75
C GLU A 55 7.85 -1.03 -5.23
N ARG A 56 8.70 -0.34 -4.46
CA ARG A 56 8.58 -0.29 -3.00
C ARG A 56 7.29 0.38 -2.56
N CYS A 57 6.97 1.52 -3.18
CA CYS A 57 5.70 2.21 -2.96
C CYS A 57 4.52 1.32 -3.34
N GLN A 58 4.54 0.70 -4.54
CA GLN A 58 3.41 -0.13 -4.98
C GLN A 58 3.18 -1.37 -4.09
N LYS A 59 4.24 -1.93 -3.49
CA LYS A 59 4.13 -3.04 -2.53
C LYS A 59 3.69 -2.60 -1.14
N SER A 60 4.14 -1.44 -0.68
CA SER A 60 3.84 -0.97 0.68
C SER A 60 2.51 -0.22 0.78
N ASN A 61 2.10 0.46 -0.29
CA ASN A 61 0.89 1.27 -0.25
C ASN A 61 -0.32 0.35 -0.20
N LYS A 62 -1.17 0.56 0.81
CA LYS A 62 -2.41 -0.20 0.94
C LYS A 62 -3.30 0.15 -0.26
N PHE A 63 -3.91 -0.87 -0.85
CA PHE A 63 -4.82 -0.73 -1.97
C PHE A 63 -5.98 0.23 -1.60
N THR A 64 -5.96 1.47 -2.07
CA THR A 64 -6.98 2.49 -1.71
C THR A 64 -8.18 2.52 -2.67
N GLY A 65 -8.23 1.67 -3.69
CA GLY A 65 -9.18 1.84 -4.80
C GLY A 65 -10.30 0.81 -4.93
N LYS A 66 -10.17 -0.37 -4.33
CA LYS A 66 -11.21 -1.41 -4.41
C LYS A 66 -11.89 -1.41 -3.07
N ARG A 67 -13.18 -1.06 -3.07
CA ARG A 67 -14.07 -1.66 -2.09
C ARG A 67 -13.85 -3.16 -2.22
N LEU A 68 -13.28 -3.78 -1.18
CA LEU A 68 -13.55 -5.19 -0.92
C LEU A 68 -15.05 -5.33 -1.11
N GLY A 69 -15.49 -6.21 -2.00
CA GLY A 69 -16.88 -6.26 -2.47
C GLY A 69 -17.86 -6.19 -1.30
N ASN A 70 -19.09 -5.74 -1.56
CA ASN A 70 -20.10 -5.64 -0.51
C ASN A 70 -20.13 -6.93 0.32
N ILE A 71 -20.25 -6.78 1.65
CA ILE A 71 -20.42 -7.93 2.56
C ILE A 71 -21.56 -8.77 2.01
N ILE A 72 -21.27 -10.01 1.61
CA ILE A 72 -22.27 -10.95 1.12
C ILE A 72 -23.01 -11.47 2.34
N LYS A 73 -24.35 -11.41 2.31
CA LYS A 73 -25.17 -12.03 3.34
C LYS A 73 -25.06 -13.55 3.21
N ILE A 74 -24.86 -14.21 4.34
CA ILE A 74 -25.04 -15.66 4.45
C ILE A 74 -26.53 -15.95 4.27
N GLN A 75 -26.87 -17.07 3.62
CA GLN A 75 -28.26 -17.51 3.46
C GLN A 75 -28.89 -17.75 4.83
N GLU A 76 -30.10 -17.22 5.04
CA GLU A 76 -30.84 -17.44 6.29
C GLU A 76 -31.37 -18.88 6.32
N PRO A 77 -31.17 -19.62 7.42
CA PRO A 77 -31.73 -20.95 7.56
C PRO A 77 -33.28 -20.88 7.67
N SER A 78 -33.96 -21.73 6.92
CA SER A 78 -35.42 -21.91 6.89
C SER A 78 -35.94 -22.83 8.01
N ARG A 79 -35.07 -23.65 8.61
CA ARG A 79 -35.43 -24.58 9.70
C ARG A 79 -34.29 -24.77 10.71
N PRO A 80 -34.61 -25.21 11.95
CA PRO A 80 -33.58 -25.56 12.94
C PRO A 80 -32.59 -26.59 12.37
N TRP A 81 -31.31 -26.44 12.70
CA TRP A 81 -30.21 -27.33 12.31
C TRP A 81 -29.87 -27.37 10.82
N GLU A 82 -30.38 -26.45 10.01
CA GLU A 82 -30.08 -26.40 8.57
C GLU A 82 -28.64 -25.95 8.26
N ILE A 83 -28.12 -25.01 9.06
CA ILE A 83 -26.75 -24.47 8.91
C ILE A 83 -26.06 -24.51 10.27
N VAL A 84 -24.86 -25.10 10.31
CA VAL A 84 -23.99 -25.13 11.49
C VAL A 84 -22.65 -24.52 11.09
N HIS A 85 -22.29 -23.39 11.71
CA HIS A 85 -20.97 -22.81 11.61
C HIS A 85 -20.16 -23.25 12.83
N MET A 86 -18.98 -23.81 12.59
CA MET A 86 -18.05 -24.24 13.63
C MET A 86 -16.74 -23.49 13.44
N ASP A 87 -16.25 -22.89 14.51
CA ASP A 87 -14.96 -22.25 14.57
C ASP A 87 -14.17 -22.81 15.76
N GLN A 88 -12.85 -22.88 15.64
CA GLN A 88 -11.98 -23.41 16.67
C GLN A 88 -11.19 -22.28 17.30
N VAL A 89 -11.35 -22.11 18.61
CA VAL A 89 -10.53 -21.20 19.41
C VAL A 89 -9.35 -21.99 19.99
N THR A 90 -8.13 -21.50 19.79
CA THR A 90 -6.89 -22.08 20.33
C THR A 90 -6.20 -21.10 21.29
N GLY A 91 -5.22 -21.57 22.06
CA GLY A 91 -4.45 -20.71 22.97
C GLY A 91 -5.18 -20.29 24.26
N LEU A 92 -6.20 -21.04 24.68
CA LEU A 92 -6.87 -20.83 25.95
C LEU A 92 -5.99 -21.32 27.12
N PRO A 93 -6.09 -20.70 28.32
CA PRO A 93 -5.43 -21.22 29.51
C PRO A 93 -5.93 -22.64 29.83
N PRO A 94 -5.10 -23.50 30.46
CA PRO A 94 -5.52 -24.84 30.87
C PRO A 94 -6.80 -24.81 31.69
N GLY A 95 -7.84 -25.49 31.20
CA GLY A 95 -9.12 -25.62 31.89
C GLY A 95 -9.24 -26.95 32.63
N GLY A 96 -9.32 -26.91 33.97
CA GLY A 96 -9.48 -28.10 34.82
C GLY A 96 -8.31 -29.10 34.74
N ASP A 97 -8.48 -30.26 35.38
CA ASP A 97 -7.43 -31.31 35.45
C ASP A 97 -7.10 -31.92 34.09
N ARG A 98 -8.03 -31.81 33.13
CA ARG A 98 -7.85 -32.26 31.75
C ARG A 98 -7.70 -31.03 30.86
N SER A 99 -6.44 -30.65 30.67
CA SER A 99 -6.00 -29.54 29.84
C SER A 99 -6.40 -29.77 28.37
N TYR A 100 -7.58 -29.31 27.95
CA TYR A 100 -8.02 -29.35 26.54
C TYR A 100 -7.58 -28.08 25.82
N ASN A 101 -6.27 -27.87 25.76
CA ASN A 101 -5.67 -26.83 24.94
C ASN A 101 -5.33 -27.56 23.64
N ALA A 102 -6.14 -27.33 22.61
CA ALA A 102 -5.76 -27.69 21.26
C ALA A 102 -4.48 -26.95 20.84
#